data_AF-A0A9D4RN67-F1
#
_entry.id   AF-A0A9D4RN67-F1
#
_cell.length_a   1.000
_cell.length_b   1.000
_cell.length_c   1.000
_cell.angle_alpha   90.00
_cell.angle_beta   90.00
_cell.angle_gamma   90.00
#
_symmetry.space_group_name_H-M   'P 1'
#
loop_
_entity.id
_entity.type
_entity.pdbx_description
1 polymer ?
#
loop_
_entity_poly.entity_id
_entity_poly.type
_entity_poly.pdbx_seq_one_letter_code
_entity_poly.pdbx_strand_id
1 'polypeptide(L)'
;MLCDVLTGAAGTCIGNRQFQSHLKPYWDSGLREYHKQMRYYRSQWCRAGRPRNETNTEYMSYKTAKRDFRRAHRKAANGHMMQLNREIDESAEMNTNDF
;
A
#
# COMPACT_ATOMS: atom_id res chain seq x y z
N MET A 1 -10.41 22.15 -23.57
CA MET A 1 -11.79 21.78 -23.97
C MET A 1 -12.05 20.28 -23.80
N LEU A 2 -11.51 19.37 -24.63
CA LEU A 2 -11.77 17.92 -24.47
C LEU A 2 -11.19 17.32 -23.18
N CYS A 3 -9.97 17.73 -22.81
CA CYS A 3 -9.31 17.26 -21.58
C CYS A 3 -10.06 17.68 -20.31
N ASP A 4 -10.70 18.85 -20.32
CA ASP A 4 -11.41 19.39 -19.15
C ASP A 4 -12.72 18.63 -18.90
N VAL A 5 -13.43 18.26 -19.97
CA VAL A 5 -14.63 17.42 -19.91
C VAL A 5 -14.28 16.02 -19.41
N LEU A 6 -13.20 15.41 -19.91
CA LEU A 6 -12.75 14.09 -19.45
C LEU A 6 -12.30 14.11 -17.99
N THR A 7 -11.62 15.18 -17.56
CA THR A 7 -11.15 15.32 -16.17
C THR A 7 -12.30 15.61 -15.20
N GLY A 8 -13.28 16.43 -15.61
CA GLY A 8 -14.50 16.69 -14.84
C GLY A 8 -15.41 15.47 -14.70
N ALA A 9 -15.57 14.69 -15.78
CA ALA A 9 -16.29 13.42 -15.74
C ALA A 9 -15.56 12.40 -14.84
N ALA A 10 -14.24 12.27 -14.97
CA ALA A 10 -13.47 11.38 -14.10
C ALA A 10 -13.61 11.75 -12.61
N GLY A 11 -13.65 13.05 -12.27
CA GLY A 11 -13.82 13.53 -10.89
C GLY A 11 -15.19 13.24 -10.28
N THR A 12 -16.24 13.07 -11.10
CA THR A 12 -17.62 12.77 -10.65
C THR A 12 -17.93 11.27 -10.64
N CYS A 13 -17.29 10.50 -11.53
CA CYS A 13 -17.52 9.06 -11.68
C CYS A 13 -16.63 8.22 -10.74
N ILE A 14 -15.40 8.67 -10.49
CA ILE A 14 -14.42 7.95 -9.68
C ILE A 14 -14.53 8.48 -8.25
N GLY A 15 -15.26 7.76 -7.40
CA GLY A 15 -15.29 8.07 -5.98
C GLY A 15 -13.86 8.19 -5.43
N ASN A 16 -13.54 9.35 -4.85
CA ASN A 16 -12.29 9.59 -4.15
C ASN A 16 -12.25 8.71 -2.89
N ARG A 17 -11.96 7.41 -3.06
CA ARG A 17 -11.90 6.46 -1.95
C ARG A 17 -10.72 6.86 -1.07
N GLN A 18 -11.02 7.62 -0.03
CA GLN A 18 -10.03 8.06 0.94
C GLN A 18 -9.48 6.84 1.69
N PHE A 19 -8.21 6.91 2.06
CA PHE A 19 -7.61 5.89 2.90
C PHE A 19 -8.33 5.87 4.26
N GLN A 20 -8.89 4.72 4.62
CA GLN A 20 -9.54 4.50 5.90
C GLN A 20 -8.55 3.82 6.85
N SER A 21 -8.05 4.58 7.83
CA SER A 21 -7.04 4.09 8.79
C SER A 21 -7.52 2.89 9.59
N HIS A 22 -8.80 2.86 9.98
CA HIS A 22 -9.40 1.73 10.71
C HIS A 22 -9.41 0.42 9.91
N LEU A 23 -9.44 0.48 8.57
CA LEU A 23 -9.35 -0.75 7.75
C LEU A 23 -7.93 -1.30 7.65
N LYS A 24 -6.92 -0.48 7.97
CA LYS A 24 -5.49 -0.85 7.90
C LYS A 24 -4.71 -0.16 9.03
N PRO A 25 -4.93 -0.57 10.30
CA PRO A 25 -4.27 0.05 11.44
C PRO A 25 -2.74 -0.16 11.42
N TYR A 26 -2.26 -1.21 10.73
CA TYR A 26 -0.84 -1.49 10.51
C TYR A 26 -0.15 -0.57 9.48
N TRP A 27 -0.88 0.39 8.89
CA TRP A 27 -0.33 1.31 7.90
C TRP A 27 0.43 2.46 8.58
N ASP A 28 1.69 2.21 8.90
CA ASP A 28 2.56 3.17 9.58
C ASP A 28 3.23 4.19 8.63
N SER A 29 3.99 5.12 9.23
CA SER A 29 4.74 6.16 8.50
C SER A 29 5.83 5.58 7.59
N GLY A 30 6.47 4.47 7.99
CA GLY A 30 7.48 3.78 7.19
C GLY A 30 6.89 3.20 5.90
N LEU A 31 5.74 2.53 6.03
CA LEU A 31 4.99 1.96 4.91
C LEU A 31 4.46 3.05 3.98
N ARG A 32 4.07 4.19 4.55
CA ARG A 32 3.69 5.38 3.78
C ARG A 32 4.85 5.90 2.92
N GLU A 33 6.07 5.92 3.47
CA GLU A 33 7.25 6.35 2.73
C GLU A 33 7.62 5.37 1.61
N TYR A 34 7.63 4.07 1.87
CA TYR A 34 7.81 3.05 0.82
C TYR A 34 6.74 3.17 -0.28
N HIS A 35 5.49 3.41 0.09
CA HIS A 35 4.41 3.61 -0.87
C HIS A 35 4.60 4.88 -1.71
N LYS A 36 5.05 5.98 -1.09
CA LYS A 36 5.37 7.24 -1.76
C LYS A 36 6.51 7.06 -2.76
N GLN A 37 7.58 6.39 -2.36
CA GLN A 37 8.72 6.08 -3.25
C GLN A 37 8.30 5.19 -4.42
N MET A 38 7.53 4.12 -4.16
CA MET A 38 6.98 3.27 -5.22
C MET A 38 6.14 4.06 -6.21
N ARG A 39 5.28 4.98 -5.73
CA ARG A 39 4.47 5.85 -6.58
C ARG A 39 5.31 6.81 -7.40
N TYR A 40 6.36 7.39 -6.80
CA TYR A 40 7.30 8.26 -7.49
C TYR A 40 7.97 7.53 -8.66
N TYR A 41 8.59 6.37 -8.42
CA TYR A 41 9.26 5.61 -9.48
C TYR A 41 8.27 5.08 -10.53
N ARG A 42 7.05 4.70 -10.12
CA ARG A 42 5.99 4.35 -11.08
C ARG A 42 5.67 5.53 -12.01
N SER A 43 5.63 6.75 -11.48
CA SER A 43 5.40 7.96 -12.28
C SER A 43 6.52 8.18 -13.29
N GLN A 44 7.78 8.05 -12.87
CA GLN A 44 8.93 8.20 -13.77
C GLN A 44 8.92 7.13 -14.87
N TRP A 45 8.68 5.87 -14.51
CA TRP A 45 8.51 4.78 -15.47
C TRP A 45 7.35 5.02 -16.45
N CYS A 46 6.22 5.58 -16.00
CA CYS A 46 5.13 5.95 -16.90
C CYS A 46 5.52 7.08 -17.86
N ARG A 47 6.26 8.09 -17.38
CA ARG A 47 6.75 9.21 -18.20
C ARG A 47 7.76 8.75 -19.25
N ALA A 48 8.56 7.74 -18.95
CA ALA A 48 9.51 7.11 -19.87
C ALA A 48 8.85 6.20 -20.93
N GLY A 49 7.51 6.11 -20.99
CA GLY A 49 6.81 5.27 -21.97
C GLY A 49 6.57 3.82 -21.53
N ARG A 50 6.72 3.52 -20.23
CA ARG A 50 6.53 2.18 -19.63
C ARG A 50 7.40 1.07 -20.25
N PRO A 51 8.71 1.31 -20.45
CA PRO A 51 9.62 0.31 -20.99
C PRO A 51 9.67 -0.95 -20.11
N ARG A 52 9.87 -2.14 -20.70
CA ARG A 52 9.88 -3.43 -19.97
C ARG A 52 11.24 -4.15 -20.00
N ASN A 53 12.25 -3.51 -20.55
CA ASN A 53 13.62 -4.02 -20.62
C ASN A 53 14.34 -3.89 -19.28
N GLU A 54 15.08 -4.92 -18.91
CA GLU A 54 15.86 -4.98 -17.67
C GLU A 54 17.07 -4.04 -17.67
N THR A 55 17.46 -3.54 -18.84
CA THR A 55 18.50 -2.52 -19.01
C THR A 55 17.99 -1.10 -18.76
N ASN A 56 16.67 -0.88 -18.70
CA ASN A 56 16.12 0.45 -18.45
C ASN A 56 16.06 0.76 -16.95
N THR A 57 16.69 1.87 -16.58
CA THR A 57 16.79 2.31 -15.20
C THR A 57 15.43 2.59 -14.56
N GLU A 58 14.51 3.27 -15.25
CA GLU A 58 13.20 3.62 -14.68
C GLU A 58 12.35 2.36 -14.38
N TYR A 59 12.40 1.37 -15.27
CA TYR A 59 11.76 0.08 -15.07
C TYR A 59 12.35 -0.63 -13.84
N MET A 60 13.68 -0.74 -13.78
CA MET A 60 14.36 -1.42 -12.67
C MET A 60 14.15 -0.73 -11.32
N SER A 61 14.22 0.61 -11.27
CA SER A 61 13.94 1.39 -10.07
C SER A 61 12.50 1.20 -9.59
N TYR A 62 11.52 1.23 -10.50
CA TYR A 62 10.12 0.95 -10.14
C TYR A 62 9.94 -0.47 -9.62
N LYS A 63 10.53 -1.47 -10.28
CA LYS A 63 10.42 -2.87 -9.89
C LYS A 63 11.03 -3.14 -8.52
N THR A 64 12.19 -2.54 -8.24
CA THR A 64 12.85 -2.58 -6.93
C THR A 64 11.98 -1.93 -5.86
N ALA A 65 11.55 -0.69 -6.04
CA ALA A 65 10.71 0.01 -5.07
C ALA A 65 9.37 -0.73 -4.81
N LYS A 66 8.78 -1.32 -5.86
CA LYS A 66 7.57 -2.15 -5.73
C LYS A 66 7.81 -3.43 -4.94
N ARG A 67 8.96 -4.08 -5.11
CA ARG A 67 9.35 -5.26 -4.32
C ARG A 67 9.51 -4.88 -2.86
N ASP A 68 10.20 -3.79 -2.59
CA ASP A 68 10.51 -3.36 -1.23
C ASP A 68 9.24 -2.95 -0.48
N PHE A 69 8.35 -2.18 -1.13
CA PHE A 69 7.02 -1.88 -0.59
C PHE A 69 6.23 -3.14 -0.27
N ARG A 70 6.19 -4.13 -1.19
CA ARG A 70 5.48 -5.40 -0.95
C ARG A 70 6.06 -6.20 0.21
N ARG A 71 7.38 -6.14 0.40
CA ARG A 71 8.06 -6.81 1.51
C ARG A 71 7.67 -6.16 2.84
N ALA A 72 7.79 -4.83 2.92
CA ALA A 72 7.40 -4.06 4.10
C ALA A 72 5.90 -4.25 4.41
N HIS A 73 5.04 -4.20 3.40
CA HIS A 73 3.59 -4.35 3.57
C HIS A 73 3.21 -5.73 4.11
N ARG A 74 3.81 -6.81 3.58
CA ARG A 74 3.57 -8.16 4.10
C ARG A 74 4.07 -8.31 5.53
N LYS A 75 5.23 -7.74 5.86
CA LYS A 75 5.75 -7.74 7.23
C LYS A 75 4.79 -7.03 8.19
N ALA A 76 4.33 -5.83 7.87
CA ALA A 76 3.42 -5.06 8.71
C ALA A 76 2.06 -5.76 8.89
N ALA A 77 1.47 -6.25 7.79
CA ALA A 77 0.19 -6.95 7.84
C ALA A 77 0.27 -8.25 8.66
N ASN A 78 1.33 -9.05 8.47
CA ASN A 78 1.52 -10.28 9.22
C ASN A 78 1.78 -10.00 10.71
N GLY A 79 2.59 -8.99 11.04
CA GLY A 79 2.85 -8.62 12.43
C GLY A 79 1.58 -8.20 13.16
N HIS A 80 0.72 -7.43 12.49
CA HIS A 80 -0.57 -7.05 13.07
C HIS A 80 -1.51 -8.25 13.26
N MET A 81 -1.57 -9.17 12.29
CA MET A 81 -2.39 -10.38 12.40
C MET A 81 -1.89 -11.28 13.55
N MET A 82 -0.57 -11.44 13.70
CA MET A 82 0.03 -12.16 14.83
C MET A 82 -0.31 -11.51 16.18
N GLN A 83 -0.27 -10.18 16.26
CA GLN A 83 -0.64 -9.45 17.48
C GLN A 83 -2.11 -9.68 17.85
N LEU A 84 -3.02 -9.59 16.88
CA LEU A 84 -4.45 -9.86 17.11
C LEU A 84 -4.70 -11.28 17.58
N ASN A 85 -4.04 -12.28 16.98
CA ASN A 85 -4.19 -13.66 17.44
C ASN A 85 -3.71 -13.82 18.89
N ARG A 86 -2.58 -13.20 19.25
CA ARG A 86 -2.06 -13.25 20.61
C ARG A 86 -3.04 -12.64 21.62
N GLU A 87 -3.64 -11.51 21.28
CA GLU A 87 -4.66 -10.86 22.14
C GLU A 87 -5.91 -11.74 22.31
N ILE A 88 -6.32 -12.46 21.27
CA ILE A 88 -7.42 -13.43 21.33
C ILE A 88 -7.06 -14.59 22.25
N ASP A 89 -5.87 -15.17 22.09
CA ASP A 89 -5.40 -16.29 22.91
C ASP A 89 -5.29 -15.90 24.39
N GLU A 90 -4.68 -14.74 24.69
CA GLU A 90 -4.60 -14.17 26.06
C GLU A 90 -6.00 -13.96 26.67
N SER A 91 -6.94 -13.44 25.87
CA SER A 91 -8.33 -13.22 26.31
C SER A 91 -9.08 -14.53 26.55
N ALA A 92 -8.79 -15.57 25.78
CA ALA A 92 -9.40 -16.88 25.96
C ALA A 92 -8.91 -17.55 27.26
N GLU A 93 -7.61 -17.46 27.55
CA GLU A 93 -7.00 -18.02 28.77
C GLU A 93 -7.50 -17.34 30.04
N MET A 94 -7.68 -16.02 30.05
CA MET A 94 -8.25 -15.30 31.18
C MET A 94 -9.68 -15.75 31.47
N ASN A 95 -10.52 -15.88 30.43
CA ASN A 95 -11.89 -16.35 30.60
C ASN A 95 -11.98 -17.78 31.16
N THR A 96 -11.02 -18.66 30.86
CA THR A 96 -11.02 -20.02 31.43
C THR A 96 -10.60 -20.09 32.90
N ASN A 97 -9.86 -19.08 33.40
CA ASN A 97 -9.40 -19.05 34.79
C ASN A 97 -10.40 -18.38 35.75
N ASP A 98 -11.41 -17.67 35.21
CA ASP A 98 -12.46 -16.99 35.98
C ASP A 98 -13.73 -17.87 36.20
N PHE A 99 -13.68 -19.15 35.82
CA PHE A 99 -14.70 -20.19 36.12
C PHE A 99 -14.15 -21.28 37.05
#